data_AF-A0A6G0QXG1-F1
#
_entry.id   AF-A0A6G0QXG1-F1
#
_cell.length_a   1.000
_cell.length_b   1.000
_cell.length_c   1.000
_cell.angle_alpha   90.00
_cell.angle_beta   90.00
_cell.angle_gamma   90.00
#
_symmetry.space_group_name_H-M   'P 1'
#
loop_
_entity.id
_entity.type
_entity.pdbx_description
1 polymer ?
#
loop_
_entity_poly.entity_id
_entity_poly.type
_entity_poly.pdbx_seq_one_letter_code
_entity_poly.pdbx_strand_id
1 'polypeptide(L)'
;MICFGVMQSYDVATDAAAFQKQSEEYLNGLIVLHAFYIPIENSNPSLGAIVSSRRLFRNAKLCIDGQERDGVIVATDGTYKLHKGGWTLVDFGTYEAYYTRNDFAHRFVPIAYTFVQSESIQAYDRFFSDRVYQFFGVRLEVKFGSLDHASCIATAFQMSWPEVQL
;
A
#
# COMPACT_ATOMS: atom_id res chain seq x y z
N MET A 1 -16.04 4.97 16.03
CA MET A 1 -15.74 3.52 15.98
C MET A 1 -14.89 3.28 14.74
N ILE A 2 -13.77 2.60 14.92
CA ILE A 2 -12.50 2.87 14.21
C ILE A 2 -12.36 2.01 12.96
N CYS A 3 -11.68 2.58 11.96
CA CYS A 3 -11.01 1.99 10.79
C CYS A 3 -11.41 2.74 9.52
N PHE A 4 -10.68 3.82 9.25
CA PHE A 4 -10.68 4.58 8.00
C PHE A 4 -12.06 5.02 7.48
N GLY A 5 -12.38 6.30 7.76
CA GLY A 5 -13.56 7.00 7.28
C GLY A 5 -13.36 8.51 7.42
N VAL A 6 -13.80 9.25 6.40
CA VAL A 6 -13.42 10.62 5.98
C VAL A 6 -13.61 11.76 7.02
N MET A 7 -13.84 11.51 8.31
CA MET A 7 -14.19 12.58 9.26
C MET A 7 -13.60 12.47 10.68
N GLN A 8 -12.73 11.50 11.00
CA GLN A 8 -12.02 11.48 12.29
C GLN A 8 -10.55 11.13 12.12
N SER A 9 -9.69 11.88 12.83
CA SER A 9 -8.25 11.61 12.95
C SER A 9 -8.02 10.23 13.57
N TYR A 10 -7.05 9.48 13.06
CA TYR A 10 -6.61 8.23 13.66
C TYR A 10 -6.17 8.44 15.11
N ASP A 11 -6.66 7.59 16.02
CA ASP A 11 -6.30 7.57 17.43
C ASP A 11 -5.72 6.19 17.80
N VAL A 12 -4.42 6.17 18.09
CA VAL A 12 -3.68 4.96 18.47
C VAL A 12 -4.26 4.33 19.74
N ALA A 13 -4.68 5.15 20.72
CA ALA A 13 -5.05 4.66 22.04
C ALA A 13 -6.31 3.78 22.01
N THR A 14 -7.24 4.09 21.11
CA THR A 14 -8.51 3.38 21.00
C THR A 14 -8.57 2.40 19.82
N ASP A 15 -7.63 2.49 18.86
CA ASP A 15 -7.63 1.73 17.60
C ASP A 15 -7.75 0.21 17.79
N ALA A 16 -6.85 -0.39 18.56
CA ALA A 16 -6.82 -1.85 18.73
C ALA A 16 -8.13 -2.37 19.35
N ALA A 17 -8.63 -1.69 20.38
CA ALA A 17 -9.84 -2.09 21.09
C ALA A 17 -11.10 -1.95 20.24
N ALA A 18 -11.18 -0.93 19.38
CA ALA A 18 -12.32 -0.76 18.49
C ALA A 18 -12.25 -1.68 17.28
N PHE A 19 -11.05 -1.96 16.75
CA PHE A 19 -10.81 -2.92 15.67
C PHE A 19 -11.33 -4.31 16.05
N GLN A 20 -10.99 -4.78 17.26
CA GLN A 20 -11.41 -6.10 17.77
C GLN A 20 -12.93 -6.24 17.94
N LYS A 21 -13.66 -5.12 18.07
CA LYS A 21 -15.12 -5.11 18.23
C LYS A 21 -15.88 -5.12 16.90
N GLN A 22 -15.19 -4.98 15.76
CA GLN A 22 -15.83 -4.96 14.44
C GLN A 22 -16.17 -6.35 13.94
N SER A 23 -17.18 -6.44 13.07
CA SER A 23 -17.50 -7.69 12.36
C SER A 23 -16.45 -8.02 11.30
N GLU A 24 -16.30 -9.30 11.00
CA GLU A 24 -15.43 -9.76 9.90
C GLU A 24 -15.85 -9.15 8.55
N GLU A 25 -17.14 -8.99 8.30
CA GLU A 25 -17.65 -8.34 7.07
C GLU A 25 -17.15 -6.89 6.96
N TYR A 26 -17.23 -6.13 8.05
CA TYR A 26 -16.77 -4.74 8.06
C TYR A 26 -15.26 -4.63 7.86
N LEU A 27 -14.49 -5.50 8.52
CA LEU A 27 -13.02 -5.50 8.48
C LEU A 27 -12.46 -5.93 7.13
N ASN A 28 -13.09 -6.93 6.50
CA ASN A 28 -12.63 -7.50 5.23
C ASN A 28 -13.33 -6.88 4.00
N GLY A 29 -14.35 -6.05 4.20
CA GLY A 29 -15.02 -5.33 3.12
C GLY A 29 -14.05 -4.44 2.32
N LEU A 30 -14.22 -4.46 0.99
CA LEU A 30 -13.44 -3.66 0.05
C LEU A 30 -13.65 -2.16 0.35
N ILE A 31 -12.55 -1.43 0.45
CA ILE A 31 -12.53 0.03 0.50
C ILE A 31 -11.75 0.58 -0.69
N VAL A 32 -12.27 1.64 -1.31
CA VAL A 32 -11.56 2.39 -2.34
C VAL A 32 -10.88 3.57 -1.64
N LEU A 33 -9.54 3.52 -1.57
CA LEU A 33 -8.74 4.58 -0.97
C LEU A 33 -8.61 5.77 -1.93
N HIS A 34 -8.55 5.50 -3.24
CA HIS A 34 -8.49 6.53 -4.27
C HIS A 34 -8.87 5.97 -5.64
N ALA A 35 -9.47 6.80 -6.48
CA ALA A 35 -9.65 6.52 -7.91
C ALA A 35 -9.03 7.67 -8.69
N PHE A 36 -8.36 7.36 -9.79
CA PHE A 36 -7.61 8.33 -10.57
C PHE A 36 -7.61 7.99 -12.07
N TYR A 37 -7.29 9.01 -12.86
CA TYR A 37 -7.10 8.92 -14.29
C TYR A 37 -5.63 9.21 -14.62
N ILE A 38 -5.08 8.47 -15.58
CA ILE A 38 -3.77 8.68 -16.16
C ILE A 38 -4.00 9.19 -17.59
N PRO A 39 -3.64 10.46 -17.87
CA PRO A 39 -3.75 11.00 -19.22
C PRO A 39 -2.90 10.18 -20.21
N ILE A 40 -3.46 9.87 -21.37
CA ILE A 40 -2.75 9.25 -22.48
C ILE A 40 -2.87 10.20 -23.67
N GLU A 41 -1.74 10.54 -24.31
CA GLU A 41 -1.76 11.40 -25.49
C GLU A 41 -2.59 10.77 -26.61
N ASN A 42 -3.50 11.55 -27.19
CA ASN A 42 -4.35 11.16 -28.33
C ASN A 42 -5.22 9.91 -28.08
N SER A 43 -5.53 9.59 -26.82
CA SER A 43 -6.38 8.45 -26.46
C SER A 43 -7.24 8.78 -25.23
N ASN A 44 -8.19 7.90 -24.92
CA ASN A 44 -8.91 7.95 -23.66
C ASN A 44 -7.93 7.72 -22.50
N PRO A 45 -8.11 8.43 -21.37
CA PRO A 45 -7.25 8.25 -20.20
C PRO A 45 -7.39 6.83 -19.65
N SER A 46 -6.28 6.29 -19.16
CA SER A 46 -6.28 5.03 -18.41
C SER A 46 -6.83 5.24 -17.02
N LEU A 47 -7.60 4.28 -16.51
CA LEU A 47 -8.14 4.32 -15.15
C LEU A 47 -7.25 3.55 -14.18
N GLY A 48 -7.20 4.06 -12.95
CA GLY A 48 -6.58 3.41 -11.82
C GLY A 48 -7.43 3.55 -10.54
N ALA A 49 -7.38 2.52 -9.69
CA ALA A 49 -7.99 2.56 -8.37
C ALA A 49 -7.05 1.95 -7.33
N ILE A 50 -6.90 2.62 -6.20
CA ILE A 50 -6.20 2.10 -5.01
C ILE A 50 -7.28 1.55 -4.08
N VAL A 51 -7.13 0.28 -3.72
CA VAL A 51 -8.07 -0.43 -2.87
C VAL A 51 -7.36 -1.10 -1.71
N SER A 52 -8.12 -1.39 -0.66
CA SER A 52 -7.69 -2.28 0.41
C SER A 52 -8.92 -2.87 1.10
N SER A 53 -8.71 -3.54 2.22
CA SER A 53 -9.73 -3.71 3.27
C SER A 53 -9.26 -2.97 4.51
N ARG A 54 -10.13 -2.78 5.49
CA ARG A 54 -9.73 -2.16 6.77
C ARG A 54 -8.68 -2.98 7.50
N ARG A 55 -8.81 -4.31 7.45
CA ARG A 55 -7.85 -5.25 8.03
C ARG A 55 -6.49 -5.13 7.37
N LEU A 56 -6.44 -5.10 6.04
CA LEU A 56 -5.18 -5.01 5.30
C LEU A 56 -4.54 -3.64 5.45
N PHE A 57 -5.31 -2.56 5.28
CA PHE A 57 -4.76 -1.21 5.37
C PHE A 57 -4.20 -0.89 6.76
N ARG A 58 -4.76 -1.49 7.81
CA ARG A 58 -4.23 -1.40 9.17
C ARG A 58 -2.80 -1.97 9.30
N ASN A 59 -2.34 -2.84 8.41
CA ASN A 59 -0.96 -3.32 8.42
C ASN A 59 0.07 -2.19 8.24
N ALA A 60 -0.32 -1.02 7.72
CA ALA A 60 0.53 0.16 7.69
C ALA A 60 1.02 0.58 9.11
N LYS A 61 0.27 0.18 10.16
CA LYS A 61 0.69 0.38 11.55
C LYS A 61 2.00 -0.32 11.88
N LEU A 62 2.30 -1.48 11.28
CA LEU A 62 3.58 -2.16 11.48
C LEU A 62 4.74 -1.29 11.01
N CYS A 63 4.58 -0.63 9.86
CA CYS A 63 5.56 0.31 9.33
C CYS A 63 5.69 1.54 10.25
N ILE A 64 4.55 2.13 10.65
CA ILE A 64 4.51 3.32 11.52
C ILE A 64 5.21 3.05 12.86
N ASP A 65 4.87 1.94 13.52
CA ASP A 65 5.41 1.60 14.84
C ASP A 65 6.90 1.19 14.77
N GLY A 66 7.38 0.73 13.60
CA GLY A 66 8.74 0.21 13.40
C GLY A 66 9.75 1.21 12.83
N GLN A 67 9.30 2.32 12.23
CA GLN A 67 10.16 3.16 11.39
C GLN A 67 11.25 3.93 12.14
N GLU A 68 11.10 4.20 13.45
CA GLU A 68 12.06 5.01 14.24
C GLU A 68 13.46 4.38 14.37
N ARG A 69 13.62 3.08 14.07
CA ARG A 69 14.90 2.38 14.24
C ARG A 69 15.73 2.37 12.95
N ASP A 70 15.18 1.76 11.91
CA ASP A 70 15.91 1.39 10.69
C ASP A 70 15.20 1.90 9.41
N GLY A 71 14.13 2.68 9.57
CA GLY A 71 13.20 3.02 8.50
C GLY A 71 12.29 1.86 8.10
N VAL A 72 11.53 2.06 7.03
CA VAL A 72 10.54 1.09 6.53
C VAL A 72 11.07 0.41 5.26
N ILE A 73 10.94 -0.92 5.22
CA ILE A 73 10.98 -1.68 3.98
C ILE A 73 9.58 -1.79 3.40
N VAL A 74 9.42 -1.45 2.13
CA VAL A 74 8.17 -1.68 1.39
C VAL A 74 8.46 -2.53 0.16
N ALA A 75 7.45 -3.25 -0.30
CA ALA A 75 7.55 -4.10 -1.47
C ALA A 75 6.34 -3.96 -2.38
N THR A 76 6.61 -4.02 -3.67
CA THR A 76 5.62 -3.90 -4.75
C THR A 76 6.00 -4.81 -5.90
N ASP A 77 5.09 -5.69 -6.30
CA ASP A 77 5.25 -6.63 -7.39
C ASP A 77 4.08 -6.49 -8.38
N GLY A 78 4.42 -6.28 -9.66
CA GLY A 78 3.47 -6.13 -10.76
C GLY A 78 3.05 -7.47 -11.34
N THR A 79 2.45 -8.36 -10.54
CA THR A 79 2.37 -9.78 -10.95
C THR A 79 1.08 -10.20 -11.64
N TYR A 80 -0.06 -9.56 -11.31
CA TYR A 80 -1.36 -10.19 -11.58
C TYR A 80 -2.13 -9.50 -12.70
N LYS A 81 -1.94 -9.98 -13.93
CA LYS A 81 -2.83 -9.66 -15.05
C LYS A 81 -4.18 -10.33 -14.85
N LEU A 82 -5.22 -9.54 -14.69
CA LEU A 82 -6.58 -10.05 -14.58
C LEU A 82 -7.07 -10.41 -15.99
N HIS A 83 -7.44 -11.69 -16.17
CA HIS A 83 -7.86 -12.24 -17.47
C HIS A 83 -9.00 -11.46 -18.15
N LYS A 84 -9.81 -10.71 -17.40
CA LYS A 84 -10.87 -9.84 -17.93
C LYS A 84 -10.50 -8.37 -17.85
N GLY A 85 -10.44 -7.72 -19.01
CA GLY A 85 -10.47 -6.26 -19.13
C GLY A 85 -9.12 -5.55 -19.18
N GLY A 86 -8.00 -6.29 -19.27
CA GLY A 86 -6.67 -5.68 -19.42
C GLY A 86 -6.20 -4.90 -18.20
N TRP A 87 -6.68 -5.28 -17.01
CA TRP A 87 -6.27 -4.66 -15.75
C TRP A 87 -5.13 -5.47 -15.12
N THR A 88 -4.13 -4.77 -14.61
CA THR A 88 -3.08 -5.32 -13.74
C THR A 88 -3.43 -4.97 -12.30
N LEU A 89 -3.36 -5.97 -11.42
CA LEU A 89 -3.37 -5.80 -9.98
C LEU A 89 -1.92 -5.80 -9.49
N VAL A 90 -1.56 -4.75 -8.76
CA VAL A 90 -0.23 -4.56 -8.18
C VAL A 90 -0.39 -4.40 -6.68
N ASP A 91 0.47 -5.05 -5.91
CA ASP A 91 0.45 -4.99 -4.45
C ASP A 91 1.39 -3.93 -3.87
N PHE A 92 1.09 -3.52 -2.64
CA PHE A 92 1.97 -2.69 -1.84
C PHE A 92 1.88 -3.18 -0.41
N GLY A 93 3.03 -3.51 0.16
CA GLY A 93 3.11 -4.03 1.50
C GLY A 93 4.51 -3.91 2.08
N THR A 94 4.73 -4.64 3.17
CA THR A 94 6.01 -4.72 3.87
C THR A 94 6.35 -6.18 4.16
N TYR A 95 7.48 -6.44 4.81
CA TYR A 95 7.85 -7.77 5.30
C TYR A 95 7.87 -7.79 6.82
N GLU A 96 7.28 -8.84 7.38
CA GLU A 96 7.43 -9.18 8.79
C GLU A 96 8.49 -10.28 8.91
N ALA A 97 9.51 -10.05 9.72
CA ALA A 97 10.47 -11.06 10.12
C ALA A 97 9.96 -11.79 11.37
N TYR A 98 9.94 -13.12 11.33
CA TYR A 98 9.54 -13.94 12.47
C TYR A 98 10.47 -15.15 12.61
N TYR A 99 10.69 -15.56 13.85
CA TYR A 99 11.55 -16.69 14.15
C TYR A 99 10.75 -17.99 14.14
N THR A 100 11.20 -18.96 13.34
CA THR A 100 10.54 -20.27 13.22
C THR A 100 11.59 -21.34 12.98
N ARG A 101 11.44 -22.50 13.62
CA ARG A 101 12.32 -23.68 13.42
C ARG A 101 13.82 -23.36 13.45
N ASN A 102 14.24 -22.56 14.43
CA ASN A 102 15.62 -22.11 14.62
C ASN A 102 16.20 -21.24 13.49
N ASP A 103 15.36 -20.60 12.69
CA ASP A 103 15.77 -19.68 11.63
C ASP A 103 14.84 -18.47 11.53
N PHE A 104 15.31 -17.41 10.86
CA PHE A 104 14.50 -16.25 10.53
C PHE A 104 13.79 -16.48 9.19
N ALA A 105 12.47 -16.33 9.20
CA ALA A 105 11.66 -16.31 8.00
C ALA A 105 11.04 -14.93 7.81
N HIS A 106 10.77 -14.60 6.55
CA HIS A 106 10.08 -13.38 6.16
C HIS A 106 8.74 -13.72 5.53
N ARG A 107 7.70 -12.96 5.88
CA ARG A 107 6.40 -13.03 5.24
C ARG A 107 6.00 -11.66 4.74
N PHE A 108 5.52 -11.61 3.51
CA PHE A 108 4.92 -10.42 2.95
C PHE A 108 3.60 -10.07 3.65
N VAL A 109 3.45 -8.81 4.01
CA VAL A 109 2.28 -8.25 4.70
C VAL A 109 1.68 -7.16 3.82
N PRO A 110 0.58 -7.44 3.10
CA PRO A 110 -0.04 -6.47 2.19
C PRO A 110 -0.73 -5.34 2.96
N ILE A 111 -0.60 -4.12 2.46
CA ILE A 111 -1.22 -2.90 2.99
C ILE A 111 -2.34 -2.42 2.06
N ALA A 112 -2.05 -2.35 0.76
CA ALA A 112 -2.98 -1.91 -0.26
C ALA A 112 -2.67 -2.57 -1.60
N TYR A 113 -3.60 -2.44 -2.53
CA TYR A 113 -3.42 -2.85 -3.91
C TYR A 113 -3.84 -1.72 -4.84
N THR A 114 -3.32 -1.71 -6.06
CA THR A 114 -3.86 -0.89 -7.14
C THR A 114 -4.28 -1.74 -8.34
N PHE A 115 -5.45 -1.43 -8.87
CA PHE A 115 -5.88 -1.88 -10.20
C PHE A 115 -5.54 -0.78 -11.19
N VAL A 116 -4.79 -1.10 -12.24
CA VAL A 116 -4.42 -0.15 -13.31
C VAL A 116 -4.64 -0.81 -14.66
N GLN A 117 -5.16 -0.08 -15.64
CA GLN A 117 -5.28 -0.61 -17.02
C GLN A 117 -3.94 -0.59 -17.77
N SER A 118 -3.01 0.26 -17.33
CA SER A 118 -1.68 0.37 -17.91
C SER A 118 -0.66 0.69 -16.82
N GLU A 119 0.37 -0.14 -16.74
CA GLU A 119 1.50 0.05 -15.83
C GLU A 119 2.38 1.20 -16.33
N SER A 120 2.52 2.23 -15.51
CA SER A 120 3.28 3.45 -15.86
C SER A 120 3.83 4.11 -14.60
N ILE A 121 4.85 4.96 -14.77
CA ILE A 121 5.45 5.72 -13.67
C ILE A 121 4.35 6.55 -12.96
N GLN A 122 3.47 7.19 -13.72
CA GLN A 122 2.36 7.97 -13.18
C GLN A 122 1.39 7.12 -12.37
N ALA A 123 1.13 5.87 -12.79
CA ALA A 123 0.25 4.97 -12.04
C ALA A 123 0.83 4.66 -10.64
N TYR A 124 2.12 4.32 -10.59
CA TYR A 124 2.78 3.97 -9.35
C TYR A 124 3.08 5.19 -8.47
N ASP A 125 3.38 6.35 -9.04
CA ASP A 125 3.46 7.62 -8.29
C ASP A 125 2.13 7.92 -7.57
N ARG A 126 1.00 7.72 -8.25
CA ARG A 126 -0.32 7.82 -7.59
C ARG A 126 -0.50 6.76 -6.51
N PHE A 127 0.00 5.54 -6.73
CA PHE A 127 -0.12 4.44 -5.77
C PHE A 127 0.70 4.67 -4.50
N PHE A 128 1.95 5.12 -4.65
CA PHE A 128 2.89 5.43 -3.57
C PHE A 128 2.61 6.75 -2.87
N SER A 129 1.71 7.57 -3.43
CA SER A 129 1.28 8.80 -2.77
C SER A 129 0.78 8.54 -1.34
N ASP A 130 0.88 9.58 -0.52
CA ASP A 130 0.86 9.58 0.96
C ASP A 130 -0.50 9.17 1.60
N ARG A 131 -1.10 8.05 1.18
CA ARG A 131 -2.37 7.53 1.71
C ARG A 131 -2.24 7.16 3.18
N VAL A 132 -1.10 6.59 3.57
CA VAL A 132 -0.84 6.33 4.99
C VAL A 132 -0.87 7.63 5.79
N TYR A 133 -0.23 8.71 5.30
CA TYR A 133 -0.31 10.01 5.94
C TYR A 133 -1.74 10.57 6.00
N GLN A 134 -2.51 10.48 4.91
CA GLN A 134 -3.90 10.97 4.88
C GLN A 134 -4.81 10.30 5.92
N PHE A 135 -4.57 9.02 6.20
CA PHE A 135 -5.42 8.24 7.10
C PHE A 135 -4.89 8.13 8.53
N PHE A 136 -3.57 8.08 8.72
CA PHE A 136 -2.92 7.91 10.02
C PHE A 136 -2.24 9.17 10.56
N GLY A 137 -2.08 10.20 9.73
CA GLY A 137 -1.34 11.42 10.09
C GLY A 137 0.17 11.23 10.17
N VAL A 138 0.69 10.06 9.77
CA VAL A 138 2.12 9.71 9.85
C VAL A 138 2.65 9.40 8.45
N ARG A 139 3.75 10.06 8.08
CA ARG A 139 4.49 9.74 6.86
C ARG A 139 5.38 8.54 7.11
N LEU A 140 5.43 7.65 6.12
CA LEU A 140 6.32 6.51 6.16
C LEU A 140 7.74 6.94 5.76
N GLU A 141 8.71 6.62 6.60
CA GLU A 141 10.13 6.80 6.32
C GLU A 141 10.68 5.59 5.57
N VAL A 142 10.32 5.46 4.29
CA VAL A 142 10.77 4.34 3.46
C VAL A 142 12.25 4.49 3.14
N LYS A 143 13.04 3.49 3.54
CA LYS A 143 14.49 3.42 3.29
C LYS A 143 14.85 2.32 2.31
N PHE A 144 14.04 1.27 2.21
CA PHE A 144 14.27 0.14 1.32
C PHE A 144 13.00 -0.16 0.51
N GLY A 145 13.16 -0.37 -0.80
CA GLY A 145 12.09 -0.75 -1.71
C GLY A 145 12.44 -2.05 -2.41
N SER A 146 11.63 -3.09 -2.22
CA SER A 146 11.74 -4.32 -3.00
C SER A 146 10.76 -4.26 -4.16
N LEU A 147 11.22 -4.54 -5.38
CA LEU A 147 10.39 -4.44 -6.58
C LEU A 147 10.62 -5.58 -7.57
N ASP A 148 9.57 -5.88 -8.33
CA ASP A 148 9.73 -6.61 -9.58
C ASP A 148 10.51 -5.76 -10.60
N HIS A 149 11.22 -6.39 -11.54
CA HIS A 149 12.18 -5.75 -12.46
C HIS A 149 11.60 -4.69 -13.44
N ALA A 150 10.37 -4.22 -13.22
CA ALA A 150 9.73 -3.15 -13.96
C ALA A 150 10.40 -1.79 -13.66
N SER A 151 11.01 -1.19 -14.68
CA SER A 151 11.69 0.11 -14.58
C SER A 151 10.76 1.25 -14.12
N CYS A 152 9.48 1.19 -14.47
CA CYS A 152 8.49 2.16 -14.04
C CYS A 152 8.21 2.15 -12.54
N ILE A 153 8.27 0.98 -11.88
CA ILE A 153 8.13 0.85 -10.41
C ILE A 153 9.34 1.48 -9.73
N ALA A 154 10.55 1.14 -10.18
CA ALA A 154 11.80 1.69 -9.64
C ALA A 154 11.86 3.22 -9.74
N THR A 155 11.48 3.79 -10.90
CA THR A 155 11.43 5.25 -11.05
C THR A 155 10.39 5.89 -10.13
N ALA A 156 9.20 5.30 -10.00
CA ALA A 156 8.18 5.84 -9.10
C ALA A 156 8.60 5.78 -7.62
N PHE A 157 9.33 4.73 -7.22
CA PHE A 157 9.94 4.64 -5.89
C PHE A 157 10.87 5.82 -5.63
N GLN A 158 11.81 6.08 -6.55
CA GLN A 158 12.78 7.18 -6.42
C GLN A 158 12.11 8.57 -6.46
N MET A 159 10.98 8.71 -7.15
CA MET A 159 10.19 9.94 -7.13
C MET A 159 9.50 10.17 -5.78
N SER A 160 8.94 9.11 -5.18
CA SER A 160 8.21 9.19 -3.92
C SER A 160 9.14 9.25 -2.70
N TRP A 161 10.27 8.55 -2.77
CA TRP A 161 11.29 8.46 -1.73
C TRP A 161 12.69 8.57 -2.37
N PRO A 162 13.22 9.80 -2.52
CA PRO A 162 14.50 10.03 -3.22
C PRO A 162 15.73 9.33 -2.64
N GLU A 163 15.69 8.97 -1.35
CA GLU A 163 16.78 8.29 -0.64
C GLU A 163 16.58 6.77 -0.56
N VAL A 164 15.57 6.21 -1.24
CA VAL A 164 15.27 4.77 -1.17
C VAL A 164 16.36 3.93 -1.80
N GLN A 165 16.69 2.82 -1.15
CA GLN A 165 17.55 1.78 -1.69
C GLN A 165 16.69 0.69 -2.33
N LEU A 166 16.96 0.37 -3.60
CA LEU A 166 16.23 -0.61 -4.42
C LEU A 166 17.04 -1.87 -4.66
#